data_AF-A0A7J9DRT1-F1
#
_entry.id   AF-A0A7J9DRT1-F1
#
_cell.length_a   1.000
_cell.length_b   1.000
_cell.length_c   1.000
_cell.angle_alpha   90.00
_cell.angle_beta   90.00
_cell.angle_gamma   90.00
#
_symmetry.space_group_name_H-M   'P 1'
#
loop_
_entity.id
_entity.type
_entity.pdbx_description
1 polymer ?
#
loop_
_entity_poly.entity_id
_entity_poly.type
_entity_poly.pdbx_seq_one_letter_code
_entity_poly.pdbx_strand_id
1 'polypeptide(L)'
;MTHLETLNLSFTLVTDSGLKKLSGLTALKSLNLDARQITDAGLSALTSLTGLVHLDLFGARISDTGTNYLRCFKNLQSLEICGGGLTDAGVKNIKDLPSLTLLNLSQNCNLTNKSLELISGLNALVSLNVSNSNITNDGLPYLKPLKNLRSLSLESCKVTAAEIKKLQSTALPNLLSQQLNKCILKREKLLSNGMKGQL
;
A
#
# COMPACT_ATOMS: atom_id res chain seq x y z
N MET A 1 8.94 5.72 26.88
CA MET A 1 8.55 6.58 25.74
C MET A 1 7.29 5.99 25.12
N THR A 2 6.09 6.34 25.61
CA THR A 2 4.80 5.73 25.19
C THR A 2 3.93 6.64 24.33
N HIS A 3 4.42 7.83 23.97
CA HIS A 3 3.66 8.86 23.24
C HIS A 3 4.13 9.09 21.80
N LEU A 4 5.08 8.29 21.30
CA LEU A 4 5.56 8.46 19.94
C LEU A 4 4.47 8.02 18.94
N GLU A 5 3.97 8.96 18.15
CA GLU A 5 2.90 8.69 17.17
C GLU A 5 3.41 8.47 15.75
N THR A 6 4.58 9.02 15.41
CA THR A 6 5.18 8.89 14.07
C THR A 6 6.63 8.48 14.19
N LEU A 7 7.01 7.46 13.43
CA LEU A 7 8.38 6.97 13.34
C LEU A 7 8.74 6.68 11.88
N ASN A 8 9.83 7.28 11.42
CA ASN A 8 10.39 7.01 10.10
C ASN A 8 11.73 6.30 10.24
N LEU A 9 11.81 5.08 9.71
CA LEU A 9 13.03 4.26 9.63
C LEU A 9 13.39 3.94 8.17
N SER A 10 12.82 4.66 7.20
CA SER A 10 13.16 4.54 5.77
C SER A 10 14.66 4.72 5.56
N PHE A 11 15.25 3.93 4.67
CA PHE A 11 16.68 4.02 4.31
C PHE A 11 17.64 3.83 5.49
N THR A 12 17.20 3.14 6.55
CA THR A 12 18.05 2.73 7.67
C THR A 12 18.44 1.25 7.56
N LEU A 13 19.35 0.80 8.43
CA LEU A 13 19.73 -0.62 8.58
C LEU A 13 18.80 -1.37 9.55
N VAL A 14 17.53 -0.96 9.66
CA VAL A 14 16.57 -1.65 10.52
C VAL A 14 16.31 -3.07 10.01
N THR A 15 16.32 -4.02 10.94
CA THR A 15 16.05 -5.44 10.71
C THR A 15 14.81 -5.88 11.50
N ASP A 16 14.33 -7.11 11.26
CA ASP A 16 13.26 -7.72 12.05
C ASP A 16 13.54 -7.68 13.57
N SER A 17 14.80 -7.87 13.97
CA SER A 17 15.23 -7.76 15.38
C SER A 17 15.08 -6.33 15.93
N GLY A 18 15.27 -5.32 15.08
CA GLY A 18 14.99 -3.93 15.41
C GLY A 18 13.50 -3.69 15.62
N LEU A 19 12.64 -4.21 14.75
CA LEU A 19 11.19 -4.05 14.83
C LEU A 19 10.57 -4.66 16.09
N LYS A 20 11.13 -5.77 16.60
CA LYS A 20 10.71 -6.35 17.90
C LYS A 20 10.78 -5.35 19.04
N LYS A 21 11.75 -4.42 19.02
CA LYS A 21 11.89 -3.38 20.04
C LYS A 21 10.84 -2.28 19.93
N LEU A 22 10.12 -2.18 18.81
CA LEU A 22 9.06 -1.19 18.60
C LEU A 22 7.69 -1.66 19.10
N SER A 23 7.52 -2.94 19.45
CA SER A 23 6.25 -3.54 19.87
C SER A 23 5.57 -2.85 21.06
N GLY A 24 6.33 -2.15 21.90
CA GLY A 24 5.83 -1.37 23.04
C GLY A 24 5.39 0.07 22.71
N LEU A 25 5.59 0.54 21.48
CA LEU A 25 5.24 1.91 21.04
C LEU A 25 3.78 1.98 20.57
N THR A 26 2.84 1.55 21.42
CA THR A 26 1.43 1.34 21.06
C THR A 26 0.66 2.62 20.67
N ALA A 27 1.22 3.80 20.92
CA ALA A 27 0.70 5.08 20.43
C ALA A 27 1.00 5.35 18.95
N LEU A 28 1.87 4.56 18.30
CA LEU A 28 2.24 4.77 16.90
C LEU A 28 1.00 4.75 15.99
N LYS A 29 0.90 5.82 15.18
CA LYS A 29 -0.08 6.03 14.12
C LYS A 29 0.54 5.91 12.74
N SER A 30 1.81 6.30 12.59
CA SER A 30 2.51 6.27 11.32
C SER A 30 3.88 5.62 11.46
N LEU A 31 4.13 4.58 10.66
CA LEU A 31 5.40 3.86 10.65
C LEU A 31 5.88 3.65 9.21
N ASN A 32 7.08 4.16 8.91
CA ASN A 32 7.75 3.96 7.63
C ASN A 32 8.95 3.02 7.77
N LEU A 33 8.94 1.91 7.05
CA LEU A 33 9.90 0.80 7.11
C LEU A 33 10.49 0.48 5.74
N ASP A 34 10.77 1.50 4.93
CA ASP A 34 11.42 1.33 3.64
C ASP A 34 12.85 0.74 3.78
N ALA A 35 12.91 -0.58 3.88
CA ALA A 35 14.10 -1.36 4.23
C ALA A 35 13.96 -2.82 3.76
N ARG A 36 14.90 -3.24 2.90
CA ARG A 36 14.94 -4.60 2.31
C ARG A 36 15.20 -5.74 3.31
N GLN A 37 15.61 -5.39 4.53
CA GLN A 37 15.94 -6.35 5.59
C GLN A 37 14.74 -6.71 6.46
N ILE A 38 13.58 -6.07 6.23
CA ILE A 38 12.32 -6.40 6.90
C ILE A 38 11.63 -7.54 6.17
N THR A 39 11.21 -8.56 6.91
CA THR A 39 10.46 -9.73 6.41
C THR A 39 9.15 -9.92 7.17
N ASP A 40 8.44 -11.00 6.87
CA ASP A 40 7.23 -11.42 7.61
C ASP A 40 7.46 -11.50 9.12
N ALA A 41 8.67 -11.86 9.57
CA ALA A 41 9.02 -11.94 10.99
C ALA A 41 9.09 -10.54 11.66
N GLY A 42 9.51 -9.53 10.91
CA GLY A 42 9.48 -8.15 11.36
C GLY A 42 8.06 -7.61 11.45
N LEU A 43 7.24 -7.86 10.42
CA LEU A 43 5.84 -7.44 10.41
C LEU A 43 5.03 -8.11 11.53
N SER A 44 5.26 -9.39 11.81
CA SER A 44 4.58 -10.11 12.90
C SER A 44 4.88 -9.51 14.28
N ALA A 45 6.10 -8.99 14.48
CA ALA A 45 6.51 -8.35 15.72
C ALA A 45 5.80 -7.00 15.98
N LEU A 46 5.17 -6.42 14.96
CA LEU A 46 4.44 -5.15 15.06
C LEU A 46 2.95 -5.33 15.35
N THR A 47 2.44 -6.55 15.49
CA THR A 47 1.00 -6.84 15.63
C THR A 47 0.33 -6.21 16.86
N SER A 48 1.10 -5.78 17.86
CA SER A 48 0.63 -5.00 19.01
C SER A 48 0.31 -3.54 18.69
N LEU A 49 0.80 -3.01 17.56
CA LEU A 49 0.60 -1.63 17.11
C LEU A 49 -0.77 -1.44 16.42
N THR A 50 -1.84 -1.85 17.09
CA THR A 50 -3.22 -1.85 16.56
C THR A 50 -3.76 -0.44 16.27
N GLY A 51 -3.09 0.59 16.80
CA GLY A 51 -3.37 2.00 16.56
C GLY A 51 -2.86 2.55 15.22
N LEU A 52 -2.10 1.77 14.43
CA LEU A 52 -1.52 2.22 13.17
C LEU A 52 -2.59 2.63 12.15
N VAL A 53 -2.35 3.78 11.53
CA VAL A 53 -3.15 4.41 10.48
C VAL A 53 -2.39 4.42 9.15
N HIS A 54 -1.07 4.58 9.20
CA HIS A 54 -0.18 4.58 8.04
C HIS A 54 0.96 3.58 8.24
N LEU A 55 1.11 2.66 7.28
CA LEU A 55 2.18 1.68 7.26
C LEU A 55 2.80 1.62 5.87
N ASP A 56 4.07 2.01 5.79
CA ASP A 56 4.88 1.93 4.58
C ASP A 56 5.90 0.79 4.72
N LEU A 57 5.74 -0.22 3.87
CA LEU A 57 6.61 -1.40 3.76
C LEU A 57 7.28 -1.45 2.37
N PHE A 58 7.52 -0.29 1.76
CA PHE A 58 8.23 -0.22 0.48
C PHE A 58 9.57 -0.98 0.57
N GLY A 59 9.90 -1.78 -0.44
CA GLY A 59 11.14 -2.56 -0.46
C GLY A 59 11.24 -3.70 0.57
N ALA A 60 10.36 -3.79 1.57
CA ALA A 60 10.32 -4.89 2.53
C ALA A 60 9.95 -6.21 1.83
N ARG A 61 10.53 -7.32 2.30
CA ARG A 61 10.36 -8.66 1.71
C ARG A 61 9.17 -9.38 2.34
N ILE A 62 8.00 -8.75 2.25
CA ILE A 62 6.74 -9.31 2.74
C ILE A 62 6.21 -10.32 1.72
N SER A 63 5.95 -11.54 2.17
CA SER A 63 5.34 -12.61 1.37
C SER A 63 3.82 -12.63 1.54
N ASP A 64 3.14 -13.45 0.74
CA ASP A 64 1.71 -13.71 0.90
C ASP A 64 1.39 -14.19 2.34
N THR A 65 2.26 -14.97 2.97
CA THR A 65 2.08 -15.42 4.36
C THR A 65 2.16 -14.24 5.34
N GLY A 66 3.09 -13.30 5.13
CA GLY A 66 3.25 -12.13 5.97
C GLY A 66 2.03 -11.22 5.98
N THR A 67 1.30 -11.12 4.87
CA THR A 67 0.08 -10.31 4.79
C THR A 67 -1.01 -10.75 5.79
N ASN A 68 -0.97 -11.99 6.30
CA ASN A 68 -1.89 -12.45 7.35
C ASN A 68 -1.83 -11.60 8.64
N TYR A 69 -0.68 -10.99 8.94
CA TYR A 69 -0.51 -10.14 10.11
C TYR A 69 -1.19 -8.77 9.97
N LEU A 70 -1.50 -8.33 8.75
CA LEU A 70 -2.13 -7.04 8.50
C LEU A 70 -3.50 -6.92 9.17
N ARG A 71 -4.19 -8.05 9.38
CA ARG A 71 -5.50 -8.09 10.05
C ARG A 71 -5.51 -7.48 11.45
N CYS A 72 -4.35 -7.33 12.09
CA CYS A 72 -4.19 -6.69 13.40
C CYS A 72 -4.31 -5.16 13.33
N PHE A 73 -4.09 -4.56 12.15
CA PHE A 73 -4.10 -3.10 11.94
C PHE A 73 -5.47 -2.62 11.43
N LYS A 74 -6.52 -2.77 12.25
CA LYS A 74 -7.90 -2.45 11.84
C LYS A 74 -8.14 -0.97 11.51
N ASN A 75 -7.29 -0.08 12.02
CA ASN A 75 -7.36 1.36 11.79
C ASN A 75 -6.56 1.81 10.54
N LEU A 76 -5.96 0.88 9.80
CA LEU A 76 -5.07 1.22 8.70
C LEU A 76 -5.85 1.89 7.55
N GLN A 77 -5.43 3.10 7.21
CA GLN A 77 -5.99 3.91 6.13
C GLN A 77 -5.06 3.99 4.92
N SER A 78 -3.74 3.83 5.14
CA SER A 78 -2.72 3.86 4.10
C SER A 78 -1.79 2.67 4.25
N LEU A 79 -1.67 1.87 3.20
CA LEU A 79 -0.79 0.71 3.12
C LEU A 79 0.02 0.74 1.84
N GLU A 80 1.34 0.62 1.97
CA GLU A 80 2.25 0.42 0.84
C GLU A 80 3.04 -0.88 1.02
N ILE A 81 2.94 -1.80 0.04
CA ILE A 81 3.73 -3.05 0.00
C ILE A 81 4.28 -3.22 -1.41
N CYS A 82 5.50 -2.74 -1.64
CA CYS A 82 6.15 -2.68 -2.95
C CYS A 82 7.44 -3.52 -3.00
N GLY A 83 7.42 -4.71 -2.41
CA GLY A 83 8.59 -5.59 -2.28
C GLY A 83 8.82 -6.57 -3.44
N GLY A 84 7.82 -6.73 -4.32
CA GLY A 84 7.86 -7.67 -5.44
C GLY A 84 7.55 -9.13 -5.10
N GLY A 85 7.22 -9.41 -3.84
CA GLY A 85 6.96 -10.76 -3.36
C GLY A 85 5.49 -11.20 -3.36
N LEU A 86 4.54 -10.28 -3.59
CA LEU A 86 3.11 -10.61 -3.47
C LEU A 86 2.53 -11.23 -4.73
N THR A 87 1.63 -12.19 -4.52
CA THR A 87 0.69 -12.71 -5.52
C THR A 87 -0.74 -12.35 -5.14
N ASP A 88 -1.73 -12.78 -5.94
CA ASP A 88 -3.14 -12.62 -5.61
C ASP A 88 -3.51 -13.25 -4.24
N ALA A 89 -2.76 -14.26 -3.79
CA ALA A 89 -2.97 -14.89 -2.48
C ALA A 89 -2.69 -13.94 -1.31
N GLY A 90 -1.65 -13.09 -1.39
CA GLY A 90 -1.37 -12.08 -0.37
C GLY A 90 -2.42 -10.97 -0.34
N VAL A 91 -2.93 -10.59 -1.51
CA VAL A 91 -4.00 -9.57 -1.63
C VAL A 91 -5.29 -10.00 -0.95
N LYS A 92 -5.57 -11.30 -0.86
CA LYS A 92 -6.75 -11.85 -0.16
C LYS A 92 -6.85 -11.36 1.30
N ASN A 93 -5.73 -11.12 1.98
CA ASN A 93 -5.72 -10.65 3.37
C ASN A 93 -5.87 -9.12 3.51
N ILE A 94 -5.66 -8.38 2.42
CA ILE A 94 -5.77 -6.90 2.38
C ILE A 94 -7.23 -6.47 2.33
N LYS A 95 -8.11 -7.29 1.74
CA LYS A 95 -9.55 -6.99 1.63
C LYS A 95 -10.26 -6.79 2.98
N ASP A 96 -9.68 -7.31 4.07
CA ASP A 96 -10.24 -7.28 5.43
C ASP A 96 -9.80 -6.04 6.24
N LEU A 97 -9.27 -5.02 5.55
CA LEU A 97 -8.87 -3.73 6.11
C LEU A 97 -9.92 -2.66 5.73
N PRO A 98 -11.01 -2.54 6.52
CA PRO A 98 -12.20 -1.78 6.11
C PRO A 98 -11.98 -0.28 5.99
N SER A 99 -10.93 0.23 6.62
CA SER A 99 -10.60 1.66 6.69
C SER A 99 -9.64 2.10 5.57
N LEU A 100 -9.20 1.20 4.68
CA LEU A 100 -8.23 1.53 3.64
C LEU A 100 -8.78 2.56 2.65
N THR A 101 -8.03 3.65 2.50
CA THR A 101 -8.29 4.72 1.52
C THR A 101 -7.16 4.84 0.51
N LEU A 102 -5.93 4.44 0.87
CA LEU A 102 -4.76 4.41 -0.01
C LEU A 102 -4.13 3.02 0.03
N LEU A 103 -4.03 2.40 -1.15
CA LEU A 103 -3.37 1.12 -1.33
C LEU A 103 -2.34 1.21 -2.46
N ASN A 104 -1.07 0.98 -2.13
CA ASN A 104 0.01 0.85 -3.10
C ASN A 104 0.57 -0.58 -3.09
N LEU A 105 0.34 -1.30 -4.17
CA LEU A 105 0.83 -2.65 -4.44
C LEU A 105 1.73 -2.69 -5.67
N SER A 106 2.23 -1.54 -6.10
CA SER A 106 3.13 -1.49 -7.26
C SER A 106 4.38 -2.36 -7.06
N GLN A 107 5.00 -2.75 -8.17
CA GLN A 107 6.18 -3.61 -8.21
C GLN A 107 5.95 -5.08 -7.80
N ASN A 108 4.71 -5.49 -7.50
CA ASN A 108 4.38 -6.91 -7.37
C ASN A 108 3.98 -7.48 -8.74
N CYS A 109 4.98 -7.97 -9.48
CA CYS A 109 4.80 -8.41 -10.86
C CYS A 109 3.87 -9.63 -11.01
N ASN A 110 3.64 -10.39 -9.93
CA ASN A 110 2.77 -11.58 -9.95
C ASN A 110 1.29 -11.27 -9.64
N LEU A 111 0.91 -10.01 -9.45
CA LEU A 111 -0.50 -9.64 -9.30
C LEU A 111 -1.21 -9.70 -10.66
N THR A 112 -2.40 -10.29 -10.68
CA THR A 112 -3.24 -10.44 -11.88
C THR A 112 -4.57 -9.71 -11.71
N ASN A 113 -5.48 -9.87 -12.68
CA ASN A 113 -6.85 -9.37 -12.58
C ASN A 113 -7.57 -9.88 -11.32
N LYS A 114 -7.18 -11.04 -10.79
CA LYS A 114 -7.74 -11.59 -9.54
C LYS A 114 -7.46 -10.70 -8.34
N SER A 115 -6.33 -10.00 -8.30
CA SER A 115 -6.05 -8.99 -7.27
C SER A 115 -7.11 -7.89 -7.26
N LEU A 116 -7.50 -7.38 -8.43
CA LEU A 116 -8.54 -6.34 -8.53
C LEU A 116 -9.91 -6.86 -8.10
N GLU A 117 -10.24 -8.11 -8.47
CA GLU A 117 -11.46 -8.77 -7.99
C GLU A 117 -11.48 -8.85 -6.45
N LEU A 118 -10.38 -9.28 -5.84
CA LEU A 118 -10.27 -9.45 -4.38
C LEU A 118 -10.44 -8.14 -3.60
N ILE A 119 -9.95 -7.02 -4.14
CA ILE A 119 -10.05 -5.69 -3.49
C ILE A 119 -11.27 -4.89 -3.95
N SER A 120 -12.13 -5.44 -4.81
CA SER A 120 -13.32 -4.75 -5.33
C SER A 120 -14.32 -4.32 -4.25
N GLY A 121 -14.25 -4.93 -3.05
CA GLY A 121 -15.06 -4.57 -1.88
C GLY A 121 -14.49 -3.43 -1.02
N LEU A 122 -13.27 -2.94 -1.29
CA LEU A 122 -12.66 -1.84 -0.54
C LEU A 122 -13.22 -0.47 -0.98
N ASN A 123 -14.52 -0.27 -0.79
CA ASN A 123 -15.28 0.86 -1.33
C ASN A 123 -14.83 2.24 -0.78
N ALA A 124 -14.04 2.26 0.29
CA ALA A 124 -13.42 3.47 0.84
C ALA A 124 -12.14 3.91 0.09
N LEU A 125 -11.62 3.09 -0.84
CA LEU A 125 -10.41 3.42 -1.61
C LEU A 125 -10.59 4.70 -2.42
N VAL A 126 -9.65 5.62 -2.21
CA VAL A 126 -9.49 6.88 -2.92
C VAL A 126 -8.30 6.80 -3.89
N SER A 127 -7.26 6.06 -3.52
CA SER A 127 -6.05 5.91 -4.33
C SER A 127 -5.62 4.45 -4.41
N LEU A 128 -5.44 3.94 -5.62
CA LEU A 128 -4.95 2.60 -5.91
C LEU A 128 -3.76 2.67 -6.86
N ASN A 129 -2.64 2.06 -6.48
CA ASN A 129 -1.50 1.86 -7.36
C ASN A 129 -1.18 0.37 -7.47
N VAL A 130 -1.25 -0.15 -8.68
CA VAL A 130 -0.93 -1.54 -9.04
C VAL A 130 0.03 -1.59 -10.23
N SER A 131 0.78 -0.51 -10.45
CA SER A 131 1.77 -0.42 -11.53
C SER A 131 2.81 -1.55 -11.45
N ASN A 132 3.35 -1.95 -12.59
CA ASN A 132 4.30 -3.06 -12.72
C ASN A 132 3.72 -4.39 -12.20
N SER A 133 2.51 -4.71 -12.68
CA SER A 133 1.81 -5.98 -12.43
C SER A 133 1.32 -6.60 -13.74
N ASN A 134 0.77 -7.82 -13.66
CA ASN A 134 0.21 -8.55 -14.80
C ASN A 134 -1.29 -8.26 -15.02
N ILE A 135 -1.80 -7.11 -14.55
CA ILE A 135 -3.18 -6.68 -14.79
C ILE A 135 -3.38 -6.34 -16.26
N THR A 136 -4.50 -6.81 -16.83
CA THR A 136 -4.93 -6.57 -18.21
C THR A 136 -6.23 -5.75 -18.26
N ASN A 137 -6.69 -5.43 -19.46
CA ASN A 137 -8.01 -4.79 -19.66
C ASN A 137 -9.15 -5.56 -18.97
N ASP A 138 -9.07 -6.88 -18.89
CA ASP A 138 -10.10 -7.73 -18.27
C ASP A 138 -10.22 -7.53 -16.74
N GLY A 139 -9.19 -6.93 -16.12
CA GLY A 139 -9.23 -6.57 -14.70
C GLY A 139 -10.00 -5.28 -14.41
N LEU A 140 -10.10 -4.36 -15.37
CA LEU A 140 -10.69 -3.04 -15.17
C LEU A 140 -12.17 -3.07 -14.72
N PRO A 141 -13.03 -4.00 -15.19
CA PRO A 141 -14.40 -4.11 -14.68
C PRO A 141 -14.52 -4.31 -13.16
N TYR A 142 -13.52 -4.92 -12.51
CA TYR A 142 -13.53 -5.11 -11.05
C TYR A 142 -13.34 -3.81 -10.26
N LEU A 143 -12.90 -2.73 -10.90
CA LEU A 143 -12.76 -1.42 -10.28
C LEU A 143 -14.07 -0.64 -10.23
N LYS A 144 -15.10 -1.05 -10.99
CA LYS A 144 -16.39 -0.34 -11.09
C LYS A 144 -17.08 -0.08 -9.73
N PRO A 145 -16.99 -0.97 -8.71
CA PRO A 145 -17.58 -0.71 -7.41
C PRO A 145 -16.88 0.38 -6.59
N LEU A 146 -15.61 0.69 -6.89
CA LEU A 146 -14.78 1.63 -6.12
C LEU A 146 -15.13 3.10 -6.44
N LYS A 147 -16.35 3.53 -6.11
CA LYS A 147 -16.91 4.84 -6.48
C LYS A 147 -16.18 6.06 -5.91
N ASN A 148 -15.41 5.85 -4.85
CA ASN A 148 -14.58 6.88 -4.22
C ASN A 148 -13.20 7.04 -4.85
N LEU A 149 -12.83 6.20 -5.81
CA LEU A 149 -11.51 6.19 -6.42
C LEU A 149 -11.29 7.49 -7.22
N ARG A 150 -10.22 8.21 -6.88
CA ARG A 150 -9.80 9.48 -7.51
C ARG A 150 -8.45 9.36 -8.21
N SER A 151 -7.60 8.46 -7.73
CA SER A 151 -6.29 8.18 -8.30
C SER A 151 -6.14 6.68 -8.60
N LEU A 152 -5.69 6.38 -9.82
CA LEU A 152 -5.44 5.02 -10.28
C LEU A 152 -4.14 5.01 -11.10
N SER A 153 -3.16 4.23 -10.65
CA SER A 153 -1.90 4.00 -11.36
C SER A 153 -1.82 2.56 -11.86
N LEU A 154 -1.67 2.43 -13.17
CA LEU A 154 -1.59 1.18 -13.94
C LEU A 154 -0.37 1.19 -14.87
N GLU A 155 0.67 1.95 -14.52
CA GLU A 155 1.89 2.04 -15.31
C GLU A 155 2.53 0.65 -15.46
N SER A 156 3.09 0.35 -16.63
CA SER A 156 3.67 -0.98 -16.91
C SER A 156 2.72 -2.16 -16.67
N CYS A 157 1.40 -1.94 -16.74
CA CYS A 157 0.39 -3.01 -16.83
C CYS A 157 0.00 -3.24 -18.30
N LYS A 158 -0.69 -4.34 -18.59
CA LYS A 158 -1.17 -4.71 -19.94
C LYS A 158 -2.54 -4.07 -20.22
N VAL A 159 -2.67 -2.78 -19.94
CA VAL A 159 -3.91 -2.00 -20.12
C VAL A 159 -3.72 -0.94 -21.22
N THR A 160 -4.79 -0.63 -21.95
CA THR A 160 -4.75 0.41 -22.99
C THR A 160 -5.35 1.72 -22.47
N ALA A 161 -4.85 2.86 -22.98
CA ALA A 161 -5.42 4.17 -22.66
C ALA A 161 -6.90 4.28 -23.06
N ALA A 162 -7.32 3.59 -24.11
CA ALA A 162 -8.71 3.53 -24.56
C ALA A 162 -9.62 2.86 -23.51
N GLU A 163 -9.22 1.73 -22.96
CA GLU A 163 -10.00 1.03 -21.92
C GLU A 163 -10.00 1.78 -20.58
N ILE A 164 -8.90 2.46 -20.22
CA ILE A 164 -8.87 3.36 -19.06
C ILE A 164 -9.87 4.52 -19.24
N LYS A 165 -9.87 5.17 -20.42
CA LYS A 165 -10.80 6.26 -20.74
C LYS A 165 -12.25 5.79 -20.70
N LYS A 166 -12.52 4.58 -21.19
CA LYS A 166 -13.85 3.94 -21.14
C LYS A 166 -14.27 3.62 -19.70
N LEU A 167 -13.37 3.11 -18.85
CA LEU A 167 -13.64 2.89 -17.43
C LEU A 167 -14.01 4.21 -16.73
N GLN A 168 -13.24 5.27 -16.99
CA GLN A 168 -13.50 6.60 -16.43
C GLN A 168 -14.86 7.14 -16.86
N SER A 169 -15.21 7.08 -18.15
CA SER A 169 -16.47 7.63 -18.64
C SER A 169 -17.70 6.82 -18.24
N THR A 170 -17.57 5.50 -18.07
CA THR A 170 -18.72 4.61 -17.84
C THR A 170 -18.97 4.26 -16.37
N ALA A 171 -17.94 4.33 -15.51
CA ALA A 171 -18.07 3.81 -14.14
C ALA A 171 -17.39 4.65 -13.06
N LEU A 172 -16.30 5.34 -13.38
CA LEU A 172 -15.46 6.08 -12.43
C LEU A 172 -15.19 7.53 -12.90
N PRO A 173 -16.22 8.39 -13.02
CA PRO A 173 -16.08 9.75 -13.54
C PRO A 173 -15.22 10.66 -12.64
N ASN A 174 -15.03 10.28 -11.38
CA ASN A 174 -14.24 11.02 -10.40
C ASN A 174 -12.72 10.76 -10.48
N LEU A 175 -12.27 9.83 -11.35
CA LEU A 175 -10.85 9.63 -11.59
C LEU A 175 -10.25 10.90 -12.19
N LEU A 176 -9.21 11.43 -11.55
CA LEU A 176 -8.54 12.64 -11.97
C LEU A 176 -7.68 12.34 -13.20
N SER A 177 -8.01 12.96 -14.33
CA SER A 177 -7.36 12.75 -15.64
C SER A 177 -5.85 13.05 -15.66
N GLN A 178 -5.32 13.78 -14.66
CA GLN A 178 -3.91 14.17 -14.56
C GLN A 178 -3.10 13.40 -13.51
N GLN A 179 -3.70 12.44 -12.79
CA GLN A 179 -3.00 11.71 -11.71
C GLN A 179 -2.47 10.33 -12.10
N LEU A 180 -2.59 9.93 -13.38
CA LEU A 180 -1.93 8.72 -13.89
C LEU A 180 -0.41 8.70 -13.64
N ASN A 181 0.23 9.85 -13.38
CA ASN A 181 1.69 9.99 -13.17
C ASN A 181 2.12 10.60 -11.81
N LYS A 182 1.28 10.66 -10.76
CA LYS A 182 1.65 11.43 -9.53
C LYS A 182 1.53 10.73 -8.18
N CYS A 183 1.30 9.41 -8.10
CA CYS A 183 1.24 8.73 -6.79
C CYS A 183 2.60 8.59 -6.07
N ILE A 184 3.72 8.97 -6.68
CA ILE A 184 5.05 8.95 -6.03
C ILE A 184 5.40 10.29 -5.34
N LEU A 185 4.72 11.40 -5.67
CA LEU A 185 5.13 12.74 -5.22
C LEU A 185 4.83 13.10 -3.75
N LYS A 186 4.10 12.26 -2.99
CA LYS A 186 4.02 12.44 -1.52
C LYS A 186 5.28 11.94 -0.82
N ARG A 187 5.98 10.94 -1.37
CA ARG A 187 7.24 10.40 -0.81
C ARG A 187 8.36 11.44 -0.90
N GLU A 188 8.45 12.19 -1.99
CA GLU A 188 9.41 13.29 -2.13
C GLU A 188 9.15 14.46 -1.18
N LYS A 189 7.88 14.79 -0.89
CA LYS A 189 7.54 15.84 0.10
C LYS A 189 7.85 15.44 1.55
N LEU A 190 7.75 14.17 1.89
CA LEU A 190 8.12 13.68 3.23
C LEU A 190 9.64 13.52 3.39
N LEU A 191 10.35 13.11 2.33
CA LEU A 191 11.83 13.03 2.34
C LEU A 191 12.49 14.43 2.30
N SER A 192 11.93 15.39 1.55
CA SER A 192 12.46 16.76 1.50
C SER A 192 12.22 17.56 2.78
N ASN A 193 11.19 17.25 3.56
CA ASN A 193 10.96 17.85 4.88
C ASN A 193 11.76 17.17 6.00
N GLY A 194 12.28 15.95 5.80
CA GLY A 194 13.15 15.27 6.75
C GLY A 194 14.63 15.65 6.65
N MET A 195 15.09 16.18 5.50
CA MET A 195 16.49 16.58 5.28
C MET A 195 16.82 18.03 5.68
N LYS A 196 15.85 18.81 6.17
CA LYS A 196 16.09 20.22 6.60
C LYS A 196 16.48 20.38 8.08
N GLY A 197 16.71 19.28 8.81
CA GLY A 197 16.90 19.31 10.26
C GLY A 197 18.23 18.80 10.80
N GLN A 198 19.26 18.61 9.95
CA GLN A 198 20.60 18.20 10.42
C GLN A 198 21.69 18.96 9.64
N LEU A 199 22.01 20.15 10.12
CA LEU A 199 23.35 20.75 10.10
C LEU A 199 23.70 21.12 11.54
#